data_AF-A0A6N2ETA1-F1
#
_entry.id   AF-A0A6N2ETA1-F1
#
_cell.length_a   1.000
_cell.length_b   1.000
_cell.length_c   1.000
_cell.angle_alpha   90.00
_cell.angle_beta   90.00
_cell.angle_gamma   90.00
#
_symmetry.space_group_name_H-M   'P 1'
#
loop_
_entity.id
_entity.type
_entity.pdbx_description
1 polymer ?
#
loop_
_entity_poly.entity_id
_entity_poly.type
_entity_poly.pdbx_seq_one_letter_code
_entity_poly.pdbx_strand_id
1 'polypeptide(L)'
;MSTDSNAAASGSPQPSAEQLARYLEQRGDLSKPWMLQMLRLTKLKEAKGAMDPHDYLEKLQEAHADLMRLGEFWKGREAEVFGGRYRPSELIEPLPGSPEDR
;
A
#
# COMPACT_ATOMS: atom_id res chain seq x y z
N MET A 1 25.43 -18.23 33.03
CA MET A 1 24.00 -18.03 33.29
C MET A 1 23.71 -16.57 32.95
N SER A 2 23.31 -16.33 31.70
CA SER A 2 21.90 -16.14 31.31
C SER A 2 21.47 -14.70 31.65
N THR A 3 21.02 -13.85 30.73
CA THR A 3 20.54 -14.03 29.36
C THR A 3 20.57 -12.68 28.62
N ASP A 4 20.57 -12.81 27.30
CA ASP A 4 20.37 -11.83 26.24
C ASP A 4 19.32 -10.73 26.45
N SER A 5 19.41 -9.76 25.51
CA SER A 5 18.33 -8.98 24.86
C SER A 5 18.42 -7.49 25.21
N ASN A 6 18.74 -6.60 24.28
CA ASN A 6 17.86 -6.30 23.15
C ASN A 6 18.64 -5.63 22.00
N ALA A 7 19.02 -6.43 21.00
CA ALA A 7 19.45 -5.94 19.70
C ALA A 7 18.37 -6.32 18.68
N ALA A 8 17.37 -5.44 18.46
CA ALA A 8 16.50 -5.50 17.27
C ALA A 8 15.55 -4.29 17.21
N ALA A 9 15.97 -3.20 16.55
CA ALA A 9 15.05 -2.33 15.80
C ALA A 9 15.82 -1.38 14.85
N SER A 10 16.86 -1.87 14.16
CA SER A 10 17.47 -1.10 13.06
C SER A 10 16.66 -1.32 11.79
N GLY A 11 15.37 -0.96 11.83
CA GLY A 11 14.61 -0.71 10.61
C GLY A 11 15.10 0.61 10.02
N SER A 12 15.34 0.67 8.70
CA SER A 12 15.63 1.92 8.01
C SER A 12 14.68 3.02 8.50
N PRO A 13 15.16 4.25 8.80
CA PRO A 13 14.29 5.30 9.28
C PRO A 13 13.17 5.48 8.25
N GLN A 14 11.93 5.22 8.68
CA GLN A 14 10.78 5.44 7.82
C GLN A 14 10.77 6.94 7.48
N PRO A 15 10.66 7.33 6.19
CA PRO A 15 10.69 8.73 5.82
C PRO A 15 9.55 9.48 6.51
N SER A 16 9.80 10.75 6.87
CA SER A 16 8.73 11.62 7.33
C SER A 16 7.66 11.81 6.25
N ALA A 17 6.47 12.24 6.63
CA ALA A 17 5.41 12.54 5.67
C ALA A 17 5.87 13.57 4.64
N GLU A 18 6.67 14.55 5.05
CA GLU A 18 7.24 15.55 4.15
C GLU A 18 8.24 14.93 3.16
N GLN A 19 9.15 14.08 3.64
CA GLN A 19 10.10 13.38 2.77
C GLN A 19 9.39 12.47 1.79
N LEU A 20 8.35 11.77 2.24
CA LEU A 20 7.51 10.91 1.41
C LEU A 20 6.75 11.72 0.36
N ALA A 21 6.15 12.86 0.72
CA ALA A 21 5.45 13.72 -0.22
C ALA A 21 6.38 14.21 -1.33
N ARG A 22 7.56 14.74 -0.98
CA ARG A 22 8.58 15.18 -1.96
C ARG A 22 9.01 14.05 -2.90
N TYR A 23 9.19 12.84 -2.36
CA TYR A 23 9.54 11.67 -3.15
C TYR A 23 8.43 11.29 -4.16
N LEU A 24 7.17 11.32 -3.73
CA LEU A 24 6.02 11.03 -4.59
C LEU A 24 5.83 12.11 -5.68
N GLU A 25 6.03 13.38 -5.33
CA GLU A 25 5.99 14.51 -6.27
C GLU A 25 7.03 14.36 -7.39
N GLN A 26 8.28 14.08 -7.02
CA GLN A 26 9.39 13.93 -7.98
C GLN A 26 9.15 12.81 -9.00
N ARG A 27 8.37 11.79 -8.62
CA ARG A 27 8.06 10.62 -9.46
C ARG A 27 6.72 10.73 -10.19
N GLY A 28 5.95 11.80 -9.97
CA GLY A 28 4.60 11.94 -10.50
C GLY A 28 3.60 10.92 -9.91
N ASP A 29 3.92 10.37 -8.74
CA ASP A 29 3.15 9.29 -8.10
C ASP A 29 2.01 9.81 -7.22
N LEU A 30 1.89 11.14 -7.01
CA LEU A 30 0.80 11.74 -6.22
C LEU A 30 -0.61 11.50 -6.82
N SER A 31 -0.72 11.19 -8.11
CA SER A 31 -2.00 10.87 -8.75
C SER A 31 -2.53 9.48 -8.37
N LYS A 32 -1.69 8.63 -7.78
CA LYS A 32 -2.02 7.25 -7.43
C LYS A 32 -2.72 7.20 -6.07
N PRO A 33 -3.98 6.74 -5.98
CA PRO A 33 -4.74 6.78 -4.72
C PRO A 33 -4.06 6.02 -3.56
N TRP A 34 -3.37 4.91 -3.85
CA TRP A 34 -2.64 4.15 -2.83
C TRP A 34 -1.42 4.90 -2.28
N MET A 35 -0.79 5.78 -3.07
CA MET A 35 0.33 6.60 -2.63
C MET A 35 -0.14 7.72 -1.68
N LEU A 36 -1.32 8.30 -1.95
CA LEU A 36 -1.98 9.23 -1.04
C LEU A 36 -2.39 8.56 0.27
N GLN A 37 -2.86 7.32 0.22
CA GLN A 37 -3.20 6.54 1.40
C GLN A 37 -1.97 6.26 2.27
N MET A 38 -0.84 5.92 1.65
CA MET A 38 0.44 5.75 2.36
C MET A 38 0.87 7.07 3.03
N LEU A 39 0.76 8.21 2.34
CA LEU A 39 1.05 9.52 2.91
C LEU A 39 0.13 9.86 4.10
N ARG A 40 -1.18 9.57 4.01
CA ARG A 40 -2.13 9.76 5.11
C ARG A 40 -1.75 8.94 6.35
N LEU A 41 -1.38 7.67 6.17
CA LEU A 41 -0.96 6.80 7.27
C LEU A 41 0.34 7.31 7.93
N THR A 42 1.31 7.80 7.16
CA THR A 42 2.53 8.40 7.70
C THR A 42 2.21 9.63 8.55
N LYS A 43 1.35 10.52 8.07
CA LYS A 43 0.91 11.71 8.84
C LYS A 43 0.19 11.33 10.13
N LEU A 44 -0.68 10.31 10.09
CA LEU A 44 -1.34 9.80 11.31
C LEU A 44 -0.33 9.25 12.31
N LYS A 45 0.66 8.48 11.85
CA LYS A 45 1.72 7.94 12.70
C LYS A 45 2.54 9.04 13.38
N GLU A 46 2.89 10.10 12.65
CA GLU A 46 3.60 11.27 13.20
C GLU A 46 2.75 12.03 14.24
N ALA A 47 1.45 12.17 13.97
CA ALA A 47 0.53 12.90 14.85
C ALA A 47 0.07 12.09 16.07
N LYS A 48 0.35 10.79 16.15
CA LYS A 48 -0.16 9.87 17.19
C LYS A 48 0.10 10.38 18.63
N GLY A 49 1.27 10.98 18.87
CA GLY A 49 1.65 11.48 20.20
C GLY A 49 0.94 12.78 20.63
N ALA A 50 0.31 13.48 19.69
CA ALA A 50 -0.37 14.75 19.91
C ALA A 50 -1.89 14.67 19.74
N MET A 51 -2.44 13.46 19.55
CA MET A 51 -3.85 13.22 19.26
C MET A 51 -4.51 12.49 20.43
N ASP A 52 -5.81 12.71 20.62
CA ASP A 52 -6.59 11.84 21.49
C ASP A 52 -6.56 10.39 20.95
N PRO A 53 -6.40 9.38 21.82
CA PRO A 53 -6.35 7.98 21.37
C PRO A 53 -7.60 7.53 20.60
N HIS A 54 -8.79 8.03 20.95
CA HIS A 54 -10.03 7.71 20.26
C HIS A 54 -10.03 8.29 18.85
N ASP A 55 -9.71 9.58 18.71
CA ASP A 55 -9.60 10.25 17.41
C ASP A 55 -8.57 9.57 16.50
N TYR A 56 -7.45 9.12 17.06
CA TYR A 56 -6.43 8.39 16.32
C TYR A 56 -6.98 7.07 15.77
N LEU A 57 -7.73 6.32 16.58
CA LEU A 57 -8.33 5.05 16.17
C LEU A 57 -9.42 5.25 15.11
N GLU A 58 -10.27 6.27 15.26
CA GLU A 58 -11.30 6.61 14.28
C GLU A 58 -10.67 6.94 12.93
N LYS A 59 -9.68 7.84 12.89
CA LYS A 59 -8.97 8.21 11.65
C LYS A 59 -8.22 7.04 11.03
N LEU A 60 -7.73 6.11 11.83
CA LEU A 60 -7.10 4.89 11.35
C LEU A 60 -8.14 3.95 10.70
N GLN A 61 -9.33 3.82 11.30
CA GLN A 61 -10.42 3.05 10.71
C GLN A 61 -10.93 3.65 9.40
N GLU A 62 -11.06 4.97 9.31
CA GLU A 62 -11.39 5.66 8.06
C GLU A 62 -10.35 5.40 6.96
N ALA A 63 -9.07 5.59 7.29
CA ALA A 63 -7.96 5.33 6.39
C ALA A 63 -7.95 3.88 5.89
N HIS A 64 -8.30 2.92 6.76
CA HIS A 64 -8.46 1.52 6.39
C HIS A 64 -9.67 1.30 5.47
N ALA A 65 -10.83 1.89 5.78
CA ALA A 65 -12.03 1.76 4.96
C ALA A 65 -11.82 2.32 3.55
N ASP A 66 -11.12 3.46 3.43
CA ASP A 66 -10.76 4.07 2.15
C ASP A 66 -9.78 3.18 1.37
N LEU A 67 -8.78 2.60 2.04
CA LEU A 67 -7.89 1.61 1.43
C LEU A 67 -8.66 0.39 0.91
N MET A 68 -9.64 -0.11 1.66
CA MET A 68 -10.49 -1.24 1.21
C MET A 68 -11.35 -0.85 0.00
N ARG A 69 -11.84 0.39 -0.08
CA ARG A 69 -12.54 0.92 -1.26
C ARG A 69 -11.61 1.00 -2.48
N LEU A 70 -10.31 1.18 -2.28
CA LEU A 70 -9.31 1.05 -3.36
C LEU A 70 -9.15 -0.40 -3.87
N GLY A 71 -9.67 -1.41 -3.16
CA GLY A 71 -9.71 -2.78 -3.65
C GLY A 71 -10.69 -2.99 -4.81
N GLU A 72 -11.66 -2.10 -4.99
CA GLU A 72 -12.71 -2.22 -6.01
C GLU A 72 -12.72 -1.10 -7.04
N PHE A 73 -12.15 0.09 -6.74
CA PHE A 73 -12.18 1.25 -7.66
C PHE A 73 -11.48 1.03 -9.00
N TRP A 74 -10.55 0.06 -9.08
CA TRP A 74 -9.79 -0.22 -10.29
C TRP A 74 -10.58 -1.09 -11.28
N LYS A 75 -11.67 -1.75 -10.83
CA LYS A 75 -12.55 -2.55 -11.69
C LYS A 75 -13.16 -1.65 -12.78
N GLY A 76 -12.87 -1.92 -14.05
CA GLY A 76 -13.28 -1.11 -15.20
C GLY A 76 -12.42 0.13 -15.48
N ARG A 77 -11.35 0.38 -14.71
CA ARG A 77 -10.36 1.46 -14.90
C ARG A 77 -8.92 0.92 -14.96
N GLU A 78 -8.76 -0.36 -15.24
CA GLU A 78 -7.48 -1.07 -15.19
C GLU A 78 -6.44 -0.44 -16.12
N ALA A 79 -6.84 -0.08 -17.33
CA ALA A 79 -5.94 0.53 -18.30
C ALA A 79 -5.40 1.90 -17.84
N GLU A 80 -6.25 2.67 -17.15
CA GLU A 80 -5.90 3.99 -16.58
C GLU A 80 -4.99 3.83 -15.36
N VAL A 81 -5.33 2.89 -14.46
CA VAL A 81 -4.66 2.72 -13.17
C VAL A 81 -3.33 1.95 -13.29
N PHE A 82 -3.25 0.96 -14.17
CA PHE A 82 -2.08 0.09 -14.36
C PHE A 82 -1.27 0.42 -15.62
N GLY A 83 -1.59 1.50 -16.33
CA GLY A 83 -0.83 1.95 -17.51
C GLY A 83 -0.92 0.99 -18.70
N GLY A 84 -2.10 0.39 -18.91
CA GLY A 84 -2.46 -0.35 -20.14
C GLY A 84 -1.75 -1.69 -20.38
N ARG A 85 -0.88 -2.17 -19.48
CA ARG A 85 -0.15 -3.45 -19.62
C ARG A 85 -0.68 -4.59 -18.78
N TYR A 86 -1.73 -4.37 -18.00
CA TYR A 86 -2.38 -5.47 -17.29
C TYR A 86 -3.20 -6.30 -18.29
N ARG A 87 -2.65 -7.42 -18.73
CA ARG A 87 -3.42 -8.55 -19.27
C ARG A 87 -3.55 -9.56 -18.15
N PRO A 88 -4.76 -9.82 -17.63
CA PRO A 88 -4.97 -11.01 -16.81
C PRO A 88 -4.46 -12.21 -17.62
N SER A 89 -3.78 -13.16 -16.97
CA SER A 89 -3.32 -14.38 -17.65
C SER A 89 -4.53 -15.11 -18.22
N GLU A 90 -4.66 -15.17 -19.54
CA GLU A 90 -5.70 -15.96 -20.22
C GLU A 90 -5.55 -17.47 -19.99
N LEU A 91 -4.46 -17.92 -19.37
CA LEU A 91 -4.15 -19.33 -19.14
C LEU A 91 -4.46 -19.72 -17.69
N ILE A 92 -5.66 -20.23 -17.47
CA ILE A 92 -5.93 -21.20 -16.39
C ILE A 92 -6.00 -22.56 -17.10
N GLU A 93 -4.86 -23.24 -17.10
CA GLU A 93 -4.65 -24.63 -17.56
C GLU A 93 -4.83 -24.90 -19.07
N PRO A 94 -3.96 -25.72 -19.69
CA PRO A 94 -4.27 -26.28 -21.00
C PRO A 94 -5.50 -27.19 -20.88
N LEU A 95 -6.39 -27.13 -21.88
CA LEU A 95 -7.52 -28.05 -21.98
C LEU A 95 -7.00 -29.50 -21.99
N PRO A 96 -7.60 -30.42 -21.21
CA PRO A 96 -7.16 -31.82 -21.17
C PRO A 96 -7.15 -32.41 -22.58
N GLY A 97 -5.99 -32.93 -23.01
CA GLY A 97 -5.75 -33.45 -24.36
C GLY A 97 -4.89 -32.55 -25.25
N SER A 98 -4.13 -31.61 -24.69
CA SER A 98 -3.18 -30.78 -25.43
C SER A 98 -1.97 -31.59 -25.93
N PRO A 99 -1.23 -31.13 -26.95
CA PRO A 99 -0.06 -31.86 -27.47
C PRO A 99 1.01 -32.15 -26.41
N GLU A 100 1.10 -31.33 -25.36
CA GLU A 100 1.98 -31.53 -24.22
C GLU A 100 1.55 -32.69 -23.30
N ASP A 101 0.33 -33.23 -23.45
CA ASP A 101 -0.17 -34.41 -22.72
C ASP A 101 0.19 -35.76 -23.41
N ARG A 102 0.90 -35.74 -24.56
CA ARG A 102 1.30 -36.96 -25.29
C ARG A 102 2.75 -37.37 -25.07
#